data_AF-A0A2Z6EW66-F1
#
_entry.id   AF-A0A2Z6EW66-F1
#
_cell.length_a   1.000
_cell.length_b   1.000
_cell.length_c   1.000
_cell.angle_alpha   90.00
_cell.angle_beta   90.00
_cell.angle_gamma   90.00
#
_symmetry.space_group_name_H-M   'P 1'
#
loop_
_entity.id
_entity.type
_entity.pdbx_description
1 polymer ?
#
loop_
_entity_poly.entity_id
_entity_poly.type
_entity_poly.pdbx_seq_one_letter_code
_entity_poly.pdbx_strand_id
1 'polypeptide(L)'
;MGAVAFDTLQFVETLKDAGVPEAQAKAFSIAVRNSHETAELATKADLREYESTVRNDLEKLETSFRHDLSDLRKDIDTKHGALRHEISDLRKDMEARFIVIGAEMSALKWILGFVAAGIFALVGKAFF
;
A
#
# COMPACT_ATOMS: atom_id res chain seq x y z
N MET A 1 17.18 36.24 16.27
CA MET A 1 18.14 35.67 15.31
C MET A 1 19.47 36.35 15.52
N GLY A 2 20.46 35.66 16.08
CA GLY A 2 21.83 36.19 16.12
C GLY A 2 22.60 35.54 14.99
N ALA A 3 22.62 36.16 13.80
CA ALA A 3 23.78 35.96 12.96
C ALA A 3 24.97 36.46 13.79
N VAL A 4 25.99 35.63 14.00
CA VAL A 4 27.24 36.14 14.56
C VAL A 4 27.75 37.12 13.51
N ALA A 5 27.51 38.41 13.74
CA ALA A 5 27.91 39.44 12.82
C ALA A 5 29.43 39.35 12.67
N PHE A 6 29.92 39.37 11.43
CA PHE A 6 31.35 39.44 11.19
C PHE A 6 31.84 40.82 11.68
N ASP A 7 32.50 40.83 12.84
CA ASP A 7 33.04 42.05 13.41
C ASP A 7 34.29 42.47 12.63
N THR A 8 34.08 43.35 11.65
CA THR A 8 35.13 43.85 10.77
C THR A 8 36.23 44.59 11.54
N LEU A 9 35.91 45.21 12.68
CA LEU A 9 36.86 45.99 13.46
C LEU A 9 37.76 45.06 14.26
N GLN A 10 37.16 44.14 15.02
CA GLN A 10 37.91 43.12 15.77
C GLN A 10 38.81 42.29 14.85
N PHE A 11 38.33 41.96 13.65
CA PHE A 11 39.13 41.24 12.65
C PHE A 11 40.36 42.04 12.18
N VAL A 12 40.19 43.33 11.89
CA VAL A 12 41.29 44.20 11.47
C VAL A 12 42.31 44.40 12.60
N GLU A 13 41.85 44.60 13.83
CA GLU A 13 42.72 44.75 15.02
C GLU A 13 43.54 43.47 15.27
N THR A 14 42.90 42.30 15.20
CA THR A 14 43.58 41.00 15.35
C THR A 14 44.71 40.83 14.33
N LEU A 15 44.48 41.23 13.08
CA LEU A 15 45.51 41.15 12.03
C LEU A 15 46.64 42.17 12.25
N LYS A 16 46.32 43.38 12.73
CA LYS A 16 47.32 44.39 13.06
C LYS A 16 48.23 43.94 14.21
N ASP A 17 47.65 43.34 15.25
CA ASP A 17 48.41 42.80 16.39
C ASP A 17 49.30 41.62 15.98
N ALA A 18 48.90 40.87 14.95
CA ALA A 18 49.72 39.84 14.32
C ALA A 18 50.80 40.38 13.34
N GLY A 19 50.92 41.70 13.20
CA GLY A 19 51.94 42.35 12.37
C GLY A 19 51.52 42.60 10.91
N VAL A 20 50.26 42.40 10.54
CA VAL A 20 49.75 42.73 9.20
C VAL A 20 49.55 44.25 9.10
N PRO A 21 50.11 44.93 8.07
CA PRO A 21 49.88 46.34 7.83
C PRO A 21 48.39 46.69 7.73
N GLU A 22 48.01 47.82 8.31
CA GLU A 22 46.60 48.23 8.41
C GLU A 22 45.85 48.24 7.06
N ALA A 23 46.51 48.67 5.98
CA ALA A 23 45.92 48.66 4.64
C ALA A 23 45.59 47.25 4.15
N GLN A 24 46.46 46.27 4.43
CA GLN A 24 46.25 44.87 4.05
C GLN A 24 45.21 44.21 4.96
N ALA A 25 45.23 44.48 6.26
CA ALA A 25 44.23 44.00 7.20
C ALA A 25 42.81 44.46 6.82
N LYS A 26 42.66 45.74 6.45
CA LYS A 26 41.39 46.28 5.92
C LYS A 26 40.96 45.60 4.62
N ALA A 27 41.89 45.36 3.69
CA ALA A 27 41.61 44.67 2.43
C ALA A 27 41.13 43.23 2.65
N PHE A 28 41.76 42.48 3.57
CA PHE A 28 41.32 41.12 3.93
C PHE A 28 39.95 41.11 4.60
N SER A 29 39.68 42.04 5.52
CA SER A 29 38.36 42.18 6.17
C SER A 29 37.25 42.39 5.16
N ILE A 30 37.47 43.26 4.16
CA ILE A 30 36.50 43.51 3.09
C ILE A 30 36.30 42.27 2.20
N ALA A 31 37.39 41.61 1.79
CA ALA A 31 37.30 40.41 0.96
C ALA A 31 36.52 39.28 1.65
N VAL A 32 36.81 39.03 2.94
CA VAL A 32 36.11 38.02 3.74
C VAL A 32 34.65 38.40 3.96
N ARG A 33 34.35 39.65 4.32
CA ARG A 33 32.95 40.11 4.48
C ARG A 33 32.15 39.94 3.20
N ASN A 34 32.71 40.36 2.07
CA ASN A 34 32.03 40.26 0.77
C ASN A 34 31.78 38.79 0.37
N SER A 35 32.72 37.87 0.67
CA SER A 35 32.52 36.43 0.42
C SER A 35 31.40 35.81 1.24
N HIS A 36 31.16 36.32 2.46
CA HIS A 36 30.04 35.90 3.30
C HIS A 36 28.71 36.51 2.86
N GLU A 37 28.71 37.75 2.35
CA GLU A 37 27.50 38.41 1.80
C GLU A 37 27.04 37.80 0.47
N THR A 38 27.94 37.19 -0.31
CA THR A 38 27.60 36.49 -1.58
C THR A 38 27.28 35.02 -1.40
N ALA A 39 27.45 34.45 -0.20
CA ALA A 39 27.09 33.07 0.08
C ALA A 39 25.59 32.95 0.39
N GLU A 40 24.83 32.31 -0.50
CA GLU A 40 23.44 31.90 -0.22
C GLU A 40 23.45 30.74 0.79
N LEU A 41 23.36 31.09 2.08
CA LEU A 41 23.32 30.11 3.16
C LEU A 41 21.87 29.85 3.58
N ALA A 42 21.48 28.57 3.63
CA ALA A 42 20.23 28.17 4.27
C ALA A 42 20.25 28.59 5.74
N THR A 43 19.24 29.35 6.14
CA THR A 43 19.10 29.83 7.51
C THR A 43 18.48 28.75 8.39
N LYS A 44 18.60 28.94 9.72
CA LYS A 44 17.88 28.08 10.67
C LYS A 44 16.35 28.15 10.52
N ALA A 45 15.82 29.23 9.96
CA ALA A 45 14.39 29.33 9.67
C ALA A 45 14.01 28.42 8.51
N ASP A 46 14.78 28.46 7.42
CA ASP A 46 14.55 27.62 6.23
C ASP A 46 14.61 26.12 6.58
N LEU A 47 15.58 25.73 7.42
CA LEU A 47 15.67 24.35 7.90
C LEU A 47 14.47 23.94 8.76
N ARG A 48 13.93 24.84 9.60
CA ARG A 48 12.72 24.56 10.39
C ARG A 48 11.48 24.44 9.53
N GLU A 49 11.37 25.27 8.49
CA GLU A 49 10.29 25.19 7.51
C GLU A 49 10.35 23.86 6.74
N TYR A 50 11.54 23.46 6.30
CA TYR A 50 11.75 22.17 5.64
C TYR A 50 11.43 20.99 6.58
N GLU A 51 11.90 21.04 7.83
CA GLU A 51 11.57 20.02 8.86
C GLU A 51 10.06 19.91 9.06
N SER A 52 9.36 21.05 9.16
CA SER A 52 7.91 21.07 9.31
C SER A 52 7.19 20.49 8.09
N THR A 53 7.67 20.80 6.90
CA THR A 53 7.09 20.31 5.64
C THR A 53 7.25 18.80 5.53
N VAL A 54 8.46 18.28 5.77
CA VAL A 54 8.75 16.85 5.75
C VAL A 54 7.93 16.11 6.81
N ARG A 55 7.78 16.66 8.02
CA ARG A 55 6.93 16.07 9.05
C ARG A 55 5.48 15.97 8.60
N ASN A 56 4.93 17.05 8.05
CA ASN A 56 3.56 17.07 7.55
C ASN A 56 3.34 16.06 6.41
N ASP A 57 4.29 15.94 5.49
CA ASP A 57 4.18 14.99 4.38
C ASP A 57 4.29 13.54 4.86
N LEU A 58 5.12 13.27 5.87
CA LEU A 58 5.19 11.96 6.51
C LEU A 58 3.88 11.59 7.22
N GLU A 59 3.25 12.54 7.92
CA GLU A 59 1.95 12.32 8.55
C GLU A 59 0.83 12.07 7.53
N LYS A 60 0.82 12.81 6.41
CA LYS A 60 -0.11 12.57 5.29
C LYS A 60 0.11 11.20 4.67
N LEU A 61 1.37 10.79 4.51
CA LEU A 61 1.71 9.49 3.95
C LEU A 61 1.24 8.37 4.90
N GLU A 62 1.53 8.47 6.21
CA GLU A 62 1.09 7.50 7.20
C GLU A 62 -0.43 7.36 7.24
N THR A 63 -1.15 8.48 7.20
CA THR A 63 -2.63 8.48 7.20
C THR A 63 -3.20 7.86 5.93
N SER A 64 -2.64 8.16 4.74
CA SER A 64 -3.03 7.52 3.49
C SER A 64 -2.79 6.01 3.53
N PHE A 65 -1.60 5.57 3.96
CA PHE A 65 -1.29 4.15 4.08
C PHE A 65 -2.21 3.41 5.05
N ARG A 66 -2.57 4.03 6.18
CA ARG A 66 -3.55 3.45 7.11
C ARG A 66 -4.93 3.29 6.47
N HIS A 67 -5.34 4.28 5.68
CA HIS A 67 -6.61 4.22 4.96
C HIS A 67 -6.61 3.10 3.92
N ASP A 68 -5.58 3.02 3.08
CA ASP A 68 -5.42 1.99 2.05
C ASP A 68 -5.38 0.58 2.66
N LEU A 69 -4.67 0.40 3.77
CA LEU A 69 -4.64 -0.88 4.50
C LEU A 69 -6.02 -1.24 5.07
N SER A 70 -6.76 -0.26 5.58
CA SER A 70 -8.13 -0.48 6.09
C SER A 70 -9.06 -0.92 4.97
N ASP A 71 -8.99 -0.27 3.82
CA ASP A 71 -9.87 -0.55 2.69
C ASP A 71 -9.51 -1.86 2.00
N LEU A 72 -8.21 -2.17 1.85
CA LEU A 72 -7.76 -3.48 1.37
C LEU A 72 -8.24 -4.60 2.29
N ARG A 73 -8.19 -4.40 3.61
CA ARG A 73 -8.72 -5.37 4.57
C ARG A 73 -10.22 -5.61 4.39
N LYS A 74 -11.02 -4.54 4.22
CA LYS A 74 -12.47 -4.66 3.96
C LYS A 74 -12.76 -5.36 2.63
N ASP A 75 -11.99 -5.07 1.58
CA ASP A 75 -12.14 -5.72 0.27
C ASP A 75 -11.86 -7.23 0.38
N ILE A 76 -10.81 -7.61 1.11
CA ILE A 76 -10.49 -9.02 1.41
C ILE A 76 -11.64 -9.68 2.18
N ASP A 77 -12.13 -9.07 3.26
CA ASP A 77 -13.23 -9.62 4.06
C ASP A 77 -14.51 -9.79 3.21
N THR A 78 -14.80 -8.82 2.34
CA THR A 78 -15.95 -8.85 1.43
C THR A 78 -15.82 -9.97 0.40
N LYS A 79 -14.68 -10.05 -0.30
CA LYS A 79 -14.44 -11.10 -1.31
C LYS A 79 -14.41 -12.49 -0.69
N HIS A 80 -13.81 -12.63 0.48
CA HIS A 80 -13.81 -13.90 1.21
C HIS A 80 -15.22 -14.32 1.64
N GLY A 81 -16.04 -13.36 2.09
CA GLY A 81 -17.46 -13.57 2.37
C GLY A 81 -18.23 -14.02 1.13
N ALA A 82 -18.07 -13.32 0.01
CA ALA A 82 -18.70 -13.67 -1.26
C ALA A 82 -18.30 -15.09 -1.73
N LEU A 83 -17.01 -15.42 -1.69
CA LEU A 83 -16.51 -16.74 -2.06
C LEU A 83 -17.08 -17.85 -1.17
N ARG A 84 -17.23 -17.60 0.14
CA ARG A 84 -17.89 -18.54 1.07
C ARG A 84 -19.35 -18.76 0.70
N HIS A 85 -20.07 -17.71 0.34
CA HIS A 85 -21.45 -17.82 -0.13
C HIS A 85 -21.55 -18.62 -1.42
N GLU A 86 -20.72 -18.31 -2.43
CA GLU A 86 -20.69 -19.05 -3.70
C GLU A 86 -20.37 -20.53 -3.50
N ILE A 87 -19.41 -20.87 -2.64
CA ILE A 87 -19.09 -22.28 -2.30
C ILE A 87 -20.29 -22.96 -1.61
N SER A 88 -20.98 -22.25 -0.71
CA SER A 88 -22.16 -22.80 -0.04
C SER A 88 -23.30 -23.05 -1.02
N ASP A 89 -23.54 -22.14 -1.95
CA ASP A 89 -24.61 -22.27 -2.92
C ASP A 89 -24.29 -23.36 -3.94
N LEU A 90 -23.04 -23.45 -4.41
CA LEU A 90 -22.59 -24.55 -5.26
C LEU A 90 -22.78 -25.92 -4.60
N ARG A 91 -22.51 -26.03 -3.28
CA ARG A 91 -22.75 -27.28 -2.53
C ARG A 91 -24.23 -27.65 -2.49
N LYS A 92 -25.13 -26.68 -2.25
CA LYS A 92 -26.57 -26.92 -2.25
C LYS A 92 -27.07 -27.33 -3.64
N ASP A 93 -26.60 -26.66 -4.68
CA ASP A 93 -26.94 -26.99 -6.06
C ASP A 93 -26.48 -28.40 -6.44
N MET A 94 -25.28 -28.80 -6.01
CA MET A 94 -24.79 -30.16 -6.20
C MET A 94 -25.66 -31.19 -5.47
N GLU A 95 -26.02 -30.94 -4.21
CA GLU A 95 -26.89 -31.82 -3.42
C GLU A 95 -28.26 -31.98 -4.09
N ALA A 96 -28.86 -30.88 -4.56
CA ALA A 96 -30.12 -30.91 -5.31
C ALA A 96 -30.02 -31.74 -6.59
N ARG A 97 -28.93 -31.58 -7.37
CA ARG A 97 -28.70 -32.38 -8.58
C ARG A 97 -28.53 -33.87 -8.28
N PHE A 98 -27.86 -34.23 -7.19
CA PHE A 98 -27.74 -35.64 -6.78
C PHE A 98 -29.10 -36.26 -6.43
N ILE A 99 -29.97 -35.51 -5.75
CA ILE A 99 -31.33 -35.96 -5.46
C ILE A 99 -32.11 -36.21 -6.76
N VAL A 100 -32.05 -35.27 -7.71
CA VAL A 100 -32.70 -35.40 -9.03
C VAL A 100 -32.18 -36.62 -9.78
N ILE A 101 -30.85 -36.78 -9.89
CA ILE A 101 -30.24 -37.96 -10.53
C ILE A 101 -30.66 -39.25 -9.82
N GLY A 102 -30.72 -39.26 -8.49
CA GLY A 102 -31.18 -40.42 -7.72
C GLY A 102 -32.63 -40.80 -8.03
N ALA A 103 -33.50 -39.82 -8.21
CA ALA A 103 -34.89 -40.04 -8.61
C ALA A 103 -34.99 -40.57 -10.05
N GLU A 104 -34.28 -39.96 -11.00
CA GLU A 104 -34.21 -40.41 -12.40
C GLU A 104 -33.68 -41.85 -12.50
N MET A 105 -32.61 -42.18 -11.76
CA MET A 105 -32.05 -43.52 -11.70
C MET A 105 -33.02 -44.54 -11.11
N SER A 106 -33.82 -44.15 -10.12
CA SER A 106 -34.85 -45.02 -9.54
C SER A 106 -35.95 -45.31 -10.56
N ALA A 107 -36.41 -44.30 -11.29
CA ALA A 107 -37.38 -44.46 -12.37
C ALA A 107 -36.86 -45.38 -13.49
N LEU A 108 -35.59 -45.19 -13.91
CA LEU A 108 -34.94 -46.05 -14.91
C LEU A 108 -34.87 -47.52 -14.46
N LYS A 109 -34.51 -47.77 -13.19
CA LYS A 109 -34.50 -49.14 -12.63
C LYS A 109 -35.88 -49.80 -12.68
N TRP A 110 -36.95 -49.05 -12.37
CA TRP A 110 -38.31 -49.57 -12.46
C TRP A 110 -38.71 -49.91 -13.90
N ILE A 111 -38.44 -49.02 -14.85
CA ILE A 111 -38.73 -49.26 -16.27
C ILE A 111 -37.99 -50.51 -16.77
N LEU A 112 -36.70 -50.65 -16.44
CA LEU A 112 -35.92 -51.82 -16.80
C LEU A 112 -36.52 -53.11 -16.22
N GLY A 113 -37.00 -53.08 -14.97
CA GLY A 113 -37.68 -54.21 -14.33
C GLY A 113 -38.94 -54.64 -15.09
N PHE A 114 -39.78 -53.67 -15.50
CA PHE A 114 -40.96 -53.96 -16.32
C PHE A 114 -40.62 -54.53 -17.70
N VAL A 115 -39.60 -53.98 -18.37
CA VAL A 115 -39.13 -54.48 -19.67
C VAL A 115 -38.61 -55.91 -19.54
N ALA A 116 -37.77 -56.19 -18.54
CA ALA A 116 -37.26 -57.52 -18.28
C ALA A 116 -38.40 -58.52 -18.01
N ALA A 117 -39.36 -58.17 -17.15
CA ALA A 117 -40.53 -59.00 -16.87
C ALA A 117 -41.37 -59.29 -18.12
N GLY A 118 -41.57 -58.28 -18.99
CA GLY A 118 -42.26 -58.44 -20.26
C GLY A 118 -41.55 -59.41 -21.21
N ILE A 119 -40.22 -59.32 -21.32
CA ILE A 119 -39.41 -60.26 -22.11
C ILE A 119 -39.54 -61.67 -21.55
N PHE A 120 -39.42 -61.86 -20.23
CA PHE A 120 -39.57 -63.18 -19.59
C PHE A 120 -40.94 -63.80 -19.86
N ALA A 121 -42.03 -63.02 -19.82
CA ALA A 121 -43.38 -63.52 -20.11
C ALA A 121 -43.54 -63.98 -21.57
N LEU A 122 -42.97 -63.24 -22.52
CA LEU A 122 -42.99 -63.61 -23.95
C LEU A 122 -42.20 -64.90 -24.21
N VAL A 123 -41.01 -65.03 -23.62
CA VAL A 123 -40.19 -66.23 -23.72
C VAL A 123 -40.93 -67.42 -23.08
N GLY A 124 -41.47 -67.26 -21.86
CA GLY A 124 -42.22 -68.32 -21.19
C GLY A 124 -43.38 -68.85 -22.04
N LYS A 125 -44.18 -67.95 -22.64
CA LYS A 125 -45.30 -68.31 -23.53
C LYS A 125 -44.86 -68.97 -24.84
N ALA A 126 -43.64 -68.73 -25.31
CA ALA A 126 -43.14 -69.30 -26.56
C ALA A 126 -42.61 -70.74 -26.40
N PHE A 127 -42.19 -71.14 -25.19
CA PHE A 127 -41.52 -72.41 -24.91
C PHE A 127 -42.33 -73.41 -24.06
N PHE A 128 -43.42 -72.98 -23.40
CA PHE A 128 -44.34 -73.81 -22.62
C PHE A 128 -45.79 -73.53 -23.04
#